data_AF-Q4D215-F1
#
_entry.id   AF-Q4D215-F1
#
_cell.length_a   1.000
_cell.length_b   1.000
_cell.length_c   1.000
_cell.angle_alpha   90.00
_cell.angle_beta   90.00
_cell.angle_gamma   90.00
#
_symmetry.space_group_name_H-M   'P 1'
#
loop_
_entity.id
_entity.type
_entity.pdbx_description
1 polymer ?
#
loop_
_entity_poly.entity_id
_entity_poly.type
_entity_poly.pdbx_seq_one_letter_code
_entity_poly.pdbx_strand_id
1 'polypeptide(L)'
;FFGPGPLMYYLFSTFLGTIWHPTAGHFISEHYVFRGEGRQETFSYYGPLNWLTWMAGYHVEHHDFPNIPWTRISRLHKIAPEFYDDLFVTESWPGALYDFLVDTNVNQCSRVLREKGAFQRANLLPNVTEDASVG
;
A
#
# COMPACT_ATOMS: atom_id res chain seq x y z
N PHE A 1 -22.51 -22.08 27.65
CA PHE A 1 -22.60 -21.60 26.25
C PHE A 1 -22.79 -20.08 26.29
N PHE A 2 -22.03 -19.30 25.51
CA PHE A 2 -21.90 -17.83 25.69
C PHE A 2 -22.95 -16.98 24.93
N GLY A 3 -23.98 -17.59 24.34
CA GLY A 3 -24.98 -16.88 23.53
C GLY A 3 -24.42 -16.32 22.21
N PRO A 4 -25.19 -15.51 21.47
CA PRO A 4 -24.73 -14.90 20.21
C PRO A 4 -23.77 -13.72 20.41
N GLY A 5 -23.57 -13.26 21.65
CA GLY A 5 -22.75 -12.09 22.00
C GLY A 5 -21.35 -12.09 21.38
N PRO A 6 -20.55 -13.18 21.50
CA PRO A 6 -19.23 -13.25 20.89
C PRO A 6 -19.23 -13.11 19.37
N LEU A 7 -20.23 -13.68 18.69
CA LEU A 7 -20.36 -13.57 17.23
C LEU A 7 -20.71 -12.13 16.83
N MET A 8 -21.64 -11.50 17.52
CA MET A 8 -21.99 -10.09 17.27
C MET A 8 -20.80 -9.18 17.55
N TYR A 9 -20.08 -9.39 18.66
CA TYR A 9 -18.86 -8.66 18.97
C TYR A 9 -17.82 -8.78 17.85
N TYR A 10 -17.58 -9.98 17.33
CA TYR A 10 -16.65 -10.22 16.22
C TYR A 10 -17.07 -9.46 14.95
N LEU A 11 -18.35 -9.55 14.55
CA LEU A 11 -18.87 -8.89 13.36
C LEU A 11 -18.79 -7.36 13.47
N PHE A 12 -19.22 -6.79 14.60
CA PHE A 12 -19.15 -5.35 14.83
C PHE A 12 -17.71 -4.84 14.95
N SER A 13 -16.84 -5.57 15.65
CA SER A 13 -15.42 -5.18 15.79
C SER A 13 -14.72 -5.19 14.43
N THR A 14 -15.01 -6.19 13.59
CA THR A 14 -14.48 -6.24 12.22
C THR A 14 -15.01 -5.05 11.42
N PHE A 15 -16.33 -4.83 11.42
CA PHE A 15 -16.94 -3.74 10.66
C PHE A 15 -16.40 -2.36 11.04
N LEU A 16 -16.29 -2.08 12.34
CA LEU A 16 -15.78 -0.79 12.84
C LEU A 16 -14.27 -0.64 12.69
N GLY A 17 -13.51 -1.73 12.74
CA GLY A 17 -12.04 -1.72 12.65
C GLY A 17 -11.50 -1.67 11.22
N THR A 18 -12.20 -2.29 10.25
CA THR A 18 -11.65 -2.48 8.89
C THR A 18 -12.40 -1.73 7.79
N ILE A 19 -13.63 -1.25 8.03
CA ILE A 19 -14.41 -0.59 6.96
C ILE A 19 -14.35 0.93 7.15
N TRP A 20 -15.06 1.46 8.14
CA TRP A 20 -15.23 2.91 8.31
C TRP A 20 -14.13 3.57 9.15
N HIS A 21 -13.05 2.85 9.43
CA HIS A 21 -11.95 3.38 10.22
C HIS A 21 -11.02 4.22 9.33
N PRO A 22 -10.66 5.47 9.72
CA PRO A 22 -9.77 6.34 8.94
C PRO A 22 -8.43 5.70 8.55
N THR A 23 -7.88 4.81 9.38
CA THR A 23 -6.62 4.12 9.08
C THR A 23 -6.81 2.89 8.19
N ALA A 24 -8.03 2.35 8.04
CA ALA A 24 -8.26 1.17 7.21
C ALA A 24 -8.00 1.44 5.72
N GLY A 25 -8.05 2.70 5.29
CA GLY A 25 -7.64 3.11 3.96
C GLY A 25 -6.18 2.77 3.62
N HIS A 26 -5.34 2.47 4.63
CA HIS A 26 -3.97 2.01 4.38
C HIS A 26 -3.96 0.72 3.56
N PHE A 27 -4.78 -0.29 3.92
CA PHE A 27 -4.87 -1.56 3.20
C PHE A 27 -5.20 -1.35 1.72
N ILE A 28 -6.06 -0.38 1.42
CA ILE A 28 -6.46 -0.06 0.07
C ILE A 28 -5.31 0.64 -0.66
N SER A 29 -4.77 1.70 -0.07
CA SER A 29 -3.72 2.51 -0.68
C SER A 29 -2.42 1.74 -0.94
N GLU A 30 -2.14 0.75 -0.10
CA GLU A 30 -0.93 -0.06 -0.12
C GLU A 30 -0.96 -1.15 -1.20
N HIS A 31 -2.15 -1.59 -1.63
CA HIS A 31 -2.33 -2.78 -2.47
C HIS A 31 -3.10 -2.54 -3.78
N TYR A 32 -3.74 -1.37 -3.93
CA TYR A 32 -4.41 -0.98 -5.18
C TYR A 32 -3.67 0.17 -5.86
N VAL A 33 -3.67 0.15 -7.19
CA VAL A 33 -3.04 1.14 -8.05
C VAL A 33 -4.03 2.27 -8.30
N PHE A 34 -3.81 3.39 -7.59
CA PHE A 34 -4.53 4.64 -7.83
C PHE A 34 -3.83 5.55 -8.84
N ARG A 35 -2.50 5.42 -8.96
CA ARG A 35 -1.64 6.33 -9.71
C ARG A 35 -0.48 5.58 -10.36
N GLY A 36 0.19 6.23 -11.32
CA GLY A 36 1.41 5.72 -11.92
C GLY A 36 1.21 4.59 -12.95
N GLU A 37 -0.02 4.39 -13.46
CA GLU A 37 -0.31 3.46 -14.57
C GLU A 37 0.24 2.04 -14.36
N GLY A 38 0.29 1.58 -13.10
CA GLY A 38 0.81 0.26 -12.76
C GLY A 38 2.34 0.12 -12.76
N ARG A 39 3.08 1.22 -12.94
CA ARG A 39 4.56 1.25 -12.83
C ARG A 39 5.04 1.03 -11.38
N GLN A 40 4.18 1.27 -10.41
CA GLN A 40 4.45 1.06 -8.99
C GLN A 40 3.38 0.13 -8.41
N GLU A 41 3.82 -0.96 -7.77
CA GLU A 41 2.92 -2.00 -7.25
C GLU A 41 2.36 -1.68 -5.86
N THR A 42 3.05 -0.84 -5.09
CA THR A 42 2.77 -0.58 -3.68
C THR A 42 3.19 0.84 -3.31
N PHE A 43 2.47 1.47 -2.37
CA PHE A 43 2.62 2.90 -2.08
C PHE A 43 2.85 3.14 -0.59
N SER A 44 3.78 4.04 -0.27
CA SER A 44 4.00 4.52 1.10
C SER A 44 3.09 5.72 1.41
N TYR A 45 2.82 5.95 2.69
CA TYR A 45 2.15 7.11 3.25
C TYR A 45 3.05 7.67 4.36
N TYR A 46 3.34 8.97 4.35
CA TYR A 46 4.23 9.60 5.34
C TYR A 46 3.52 10.60 6.26
N GLY A 47 2.18 10.62 6.25
CA GLY A 47 1.39 11.56 7.04
C GLY A 47 1.26 11.21 8.54
N PRO A 48 0.55 12.03 9.32
CA PRO A 48 0.53 11.96 10.79
C PRO A 48 -0.09 10.66 11.35
N LEU A 49 -1.01 10.04 10.60
CA LEU A 49 -1.64 8.78 11.02
C LEU A 49 -0.64 7.63 11.21
N ASN A 50 0.54 7.72 10.60
CA ASN A 50 1.61 6.75 10.83
C ASN A 50 1.94 6.58 12.31
N TRP A 51 1.88 7.66 13.10
CA TRP A 51 2.21 7.56 14.52
C TRP A 51 1.25 6.61 15.26
N LEU A 52 -0.03 6.59 14.87
CA LEU A 52 -1.05 5.71 15.44
C LEU A 52 -0.88 4.26 14.99
N THR A 53 -0.22 4.02 13.86
CA THR A 53 -0.01 2.70 13.27
C THR A 53 1.44 2.23 13.37
N TRP A 54 2.23 2.81 14.28
CA TRP A 54 3.64 2.46 14.47
C TRP A 54 4.45 2.55 13.17
N MET A 55 4.33 3.64 12.43
CA MET A 55 5.04 3.90 11.17
C MET A 55 4.78 2.87 10.06
N ALA A 56 3.67 2.11 10.13
CA ALA A 56 3.34 1.10 9.11
C ALA A 56 3.21 1.67 7.69
N GLY A 57 2.88 2.96 7.53
CA GLY A 57 2.79 3.59 6.21
C GLY A 57 4.14 3.81 5.51
N TYR A 58 5.29 3.58 6.16
CA TYR A 58 6.57 3.35 5.45
C TYR A 58 6.54 1.98 4.78
N HIS A 59 5.60 1.82 3.86
CA HIS A 59 5.10 0.54 3.40
C HIS A 59 6.08 -0.13 2.43
N VAL A 60 6.56 0.63 1.44
CA VAL A 60 7.61 0.19 0.51
C VAL A 60 8.87 -0.19 1.32
N GLU A 61 9.28 0.69 2.24
CA GLU A 61 10.48 0.52 3.04
C GLU A 61 10.47 -0.76 3.89
N HIS A 62 9.35 -1.06 4.56
CA HIS A 62 9.28 -2.25 5.40
C HIS A 62 9.14 -3.53 4.56
N HIS A 63 8.68 -3.44 3.31
CA HIS A 63 8.68 -4.57 2.39
C HIS A 63 10.07 -4.85 1.81
N ASP A 64 10.85 -3.80 1.53
CA ASP A 64 12.23 -3.94 1.08
C ASP A 64 13.16 -4.45 2.19
N PHE A 65 12.96 -3.97 3.43
CA PHE A 65 13.78 -4.37 4.59
C PHE A 65 12.92 -4.81 5.79
N PRO A 66 12.31 -6.02 5.76
CA PRO A 66 11.37 -6.48 6.79
C PRO A 66 11.95 -6.60 8.20
N ASN A 67 13.28 -6.65 8.31
CA ASN A 67 13.97 -6.79 9.60
C ASN A 67 14.29 -5.45 10.26
N ILE A 68 14.03 -4.31 9.62
CA ILE A 68 14.20 -3.00 10.24
C ILE A 68 12.99 -2.70 11.11
N PRO A 69 13.17 -2.47 12.43
CA PRO A 69 12.04 -2.17 13.29
C PRO A 69 11.45 -0.81 12.93
N TRP A 70 10.14 -0.67 13.09
CA TRP A 70 9.38 0.53 12.76
C TRP A 70 9.92 1.82 13.40
N THR A 71 10.58 1.74 14.56
CA THR A 71 11.21 2.90 15.22
C THR A 71 12.38 3.49 14.44
N ARG A 72 12.93 2.73 13.49
CA ARG A 72 14.09 3.11 12.66
C ARG A 72 13.75 3.17 11.18
N ILE A 73 12.56 2.78 10.75
CA ILE A 73 12.21 2.74 9.32
C ILE A 73 12.27 4.13 8.67
N SER A 74 11.90 5.18 9.40
CA SER A 74 12.04 6.57 8.92
C SER A 74 13.50 7.01 8.72
N ARG A 75 14.46 6.32 9.36
CA ARG A 75 15.88 6.55 9.09
C ARG A 75 16.31 5.89 7.79
N LEU A 76 15.74 4.73 7.43
CA LEU A 76 16.02 4.06 6.16
C LEU A 76 15.70 4.99 4.98
N HIS A 77 14.50 5.56 4.98
CA HIS A 77 14.08 6.54 3.97
C HIS A 77 15.09 7.70 3.85
N LYS A 78 15.58 8.22 4.98
CA LYS A 78 16.55 9.34 5.00
C LYS A 78 17.96 8.99 4.53
N ILE A 79 18.40 7.74 4.67
CA ILE A 79 19.77 7.34 4.28
C ILE A 79 19.84 6.83 2.84
N ALA A 80 18.70 6.52 2.24
CA ALA A 80 18.59 6.01 0.88
C ALA A 80 17.45 6.72 0.11
N PRO A 81 17.42 8.07 0.09
CA PRO A 81 16.36 8.86 -0.55
C PRO A 81 16.22 8.55 -2.05
N GLU A 82 17.31 8.17 -2.71
CA GLU A 82 17.36 7.83 -4.13
C GLU A 82 16.45 6.64 -4.53
N PHE A 83 15.98 5.86 -3.57
CA PHE A 83 15.03 4.76 -3.82
C PHE A 83 13.58 5.13 -3.52
N TYR A 84 13.32 6.20 -2.76
CA TYR A 84 11.98 6.49 -2.21
C TYR A 84 11.43 7.87 -2.58
N ASP A 85 12.27 8.88 -2.80
CA ASP A 85 11.82 10.27 -3.01
C ASP A 85 11.01 10.44 -4.31
N ASP A 86 11.34 9.66 -5.35
CA ASP A 86 10.68 9.71 -6.66
C ASP A 86 9.46 8.76 -6.78
N LEU A 87 9.14 8.01 -5.71
CA LEU A 87 7.99 7.11 -5.70
C LEU A 87 6.68 7.87 -5.55
N PHE A 88 5.61 7.32 -6.11
CA PHE A 88 4.27 7.80 -5.81
C PHE A 88 3.94 7.53 -4.35
N VAL A 89 3.40 8.54 -3.67
CA VAL A 89 3.04 8.49 -2.25
C VAL A 89 1.53 8.65 -2.11
N THR A 90 0.95 7.87 -1.21
CA THR A 90 -0.42 8.07 -0.75
C THR A 90 -0.49 9.34 0.10
N GLU A 91 -1.36 10.27 -0.27
CA GLU A 91 -1.49 11.55 0.46
C GLU A 91 -2.35 11.42 1.72
N SER A 92 -3.37 10.56 1.70
CA SER A 92 -4.36 10.40 2.77
C SER A 92 -5.00 9.02 2.73
N TRP A 93 -5.00 8.30 3.86
CA TRP A 93 -5.72 7.02 3.96
C TRP A 93 -7.25 7.18 3.92
N PRO A 94 -7.87 8.11 4.65
CA PRO A 94 -9.30 8.38 4.46
C PRO A 94 -9.63 8.79 3.03
N GLY A 95 -8.73 9.55 2.38
CA GLY A 95 -8.83 9.92 0.97
C GLY A 95 -8.81 8.69 0.07
N ALA A 96 -7.85 7.79 0.23
CA ALA A 96 -7.77 6.55 -0.55
C ALA A 96 -9.01 5.66 -0.38
N LEU A 97 -9.58 5.59 0.84
CA LEU A 97 -10.85 4.89 1.07
C LEU A 97 -12.01 5.57 0.33
N TYR A 98 -12.08 6.90 0.35
CA TYR A 98 -13.09 7.67 -0.37
C TYR A 98 -12.96 7.50 -1.90
N ASP A 99 -11.75 7.65 -2.42
CA ASP A 99 -11.45 7.50 -3.85
C ASP A 99 -11.80 6.10 -4.31
N PHE A 100 -11.48 5.05 -3.54
CA PHE A 100 -11.87 3.69 -3.87
C PHE A 100 -13.39 3.45 -3.95
N LEU A 101 -14.18 4.21 -3.18
CA LEU A 101 -15.64 4.08 -3.16
C LEU A 101 -16.33 4.88 -4.27
N VAL A 102 -15.74 6.00 -4.68
CA VAL A 102 -16.38 6.99 -5.57
C VAL A 102 -15.77 6.98 -6.97
N ASP A 103 -14.47 6.72 -7.11
CA ASP A 103 -13.80 6.68 -8.39
C ASP A 103 -14.14 5.38 -9.14
N THR A 104 -14.81 5.53 -10.28
CA THR A 104 -15.20 4.40 -11.13
C THR A 104 -14.02 3.75 -11.86
N ASN A 105 -12.85 4.39 -11.87
CA ASN A 105 -11.65 3.87 -12.52
C ASN A 105 -10.86 2.89 -11.63
N VAL A 106 -11.15 2.84 -10.33
CA VAL A 106 -10.48 1.95 -9.38
C VAL A 106 -11.44 0.86 -8.92
N ASN A 107 -10.94 -0.38 -8.87
CA ASN A 107 -11.72 -1.51 -8.38
C ASN A 107 -10.79 -2.60 -7.80
N GLN A 108 -11.38 -3.73 -7.40
CA GLN A 108 -10.65 -4.86 -6.80
C GLN A 108 -9.59 -5.51 -7.71
N CYS A 109 -9.62 -5.22 -9.01
CA CYS A 109 -8.64 -5.69 -9.98
C CYS A 109 -7.58 -4.64 -10.32
N SER A 110 -7.67 -3.42 -9.78
CA SER A 110 -6.67 -2.36 -9.94
C SER A 110 -5.41 -2.68 -9.13
N ARG A 111 -4.69 -3.74 -9.49
CA ARG A 111 -3.46 -4.20 -8.85
C ARG A 111 -2.48 -4.70 -9.90
N VAL A 112 -1.18 -4.56 -9.64
CA VAL A 112 -0.15 -5.05 -10.55
C VAL A 112 -0.06 -6.57 -10.47
N LEU A 113 -0.12 -7.25 -11.61
CA LEU A 113 0.13 -8.68 -11.71
C LEU A 113 1.48 -8.91 -12.39
N ARG A 114 2.35 -9.67 -11.73
CA ARG A 114 3.63 -10.06 -12.31
C ARG A 114 3.43 -11.10 -13.41
N GLU A 115 4.15 -10.95 -14.52
CA GLU A 115 4.17 -11.91 -15.61
C GLU A 115 4.54 -13.32 -15.11
N LYS A 116 3.84 -14.34 -15.59
CA LYS A 116 4.12 -15.73 -15.24
C LYS A 116 5.49 -16.13 -15.79
N GLY A 117 6.38 -16.63 -14.93
CA GLY A 117 7.73 -17.03 -15.34
C GLY A 117 8.77 -15.91 -15.30
N ALA A 118 8.41 -14.69 -14.87
CA ALA A 118 9.33 -13.56 -14.71
C ALA A 118 10.63 -13.89 -13.95
N PHE A 119 10.57 -14.83 -13.00
CA PHE A 119 11.73 -15.30 -12.23
C PHE A 119 12.80 -16.04 -13.07
N GLN A 120 12.46 -16.46 -14.30
CA GLN A 120 13.35 -17.17 -15.22
C GLN A 120 14.05 -16.23 -16.20
N ARG A 121 13.74 -14.93 -16.20
CA ARG A 121 14.36 -13.97 -17.10
C ARG A 121 15.84 -13.80 -16.77
N ALA A 122 16.67 -13.67 -17.81
CA ALA A 122 18.09 -13.36 -17.64
C ALA A 122 18.30 -12.00 -16.96
N ASN A 123 17.45 -11.03 -17.29
CA ASN A 123 17.37 -9.73 -16.62
C ASN A 123 16.07 -9.68 -15.80
N LEU A 124 16.19 -9.58 -14.48
CA LEU A 124 15.04 -9.49 -13.58
C LEU A 124 14.34 -8.13 -13.69
N LEU A 125 15.10 -7.09 -14.01
CA LEU A 125 14.60 -5.74 -14.30
C LEU A 125 14.23 -5.65 -15.79
N PRO A 126 13.09 -5.02 -16.14
CA PRO A 126 12.82 -4.67 -17.53
C PRO A 126 13.91 -3.70 -18.03
N ASN A 127 14.30 -3.82 -19.30
CA ASN A 127 15.16 -2.81 -19.93
C ASN A 127 14.39 -1.49 -19.96
N VAL A 128 14.93 -0.46 -19.31
CA VAL A 128 14.26 0.84 -19.10
C VAL A 128 13.99 1.62 -20.41
N THR A 129 14.33 1.10 -21.58
CA THR A 129 14.42 1.90 -22.82
C THR A 129 13.37 1.66 -23.92
N GLU A 130 12.32 0.83 -23.79
CA GLU A 130 11.37 0.67 -24.94
C GLU A 130 9.88 0.93 -24.66
N ASP A 131 9.44 1.03 -23.41
CA ASP A 131 8.01 1.05 -23.08
C ASP A 131 7.52 2.38 -22.47
N ALA A 132 8.37 3.43 -22.43
CA ALA A 132 7.95 4.79 -22.08
C ALA A 132 7.16 5.53 -23.19
N SER A 133 6.71 4.84 -24.25
CA SER A 133 6.05 5.47 -25.42
C SER A 133 4.74 4.83 -25.89
N VAL A 134 4.10 4.01 -25.05
CA VAL A 134 2.71 3.56 -25.29
C VAL A 134 1.95 3.93 -24.01
N GLY A 135 1.09 4.93 -23.96
CA GLY A 135 0.20 5.47 -24.97
C GLY A 135 -1.17 5.52 -24.32
#